data_AF-A0A3P1SPT9-F1
#
_entry.id   AF-A0A3P1SPT9-F1
#
_cell.length_a   1.000
_cell.length_b   1.000
_cell.length_c   1.000
_cell.angle_alpha   90.00
_cell.angle_beta   90.00
_cell.angle_gamma   90.00
#
_symmetry.space_group_name_H-M   'P 1'
#
loop_
_entity.id
_entity.type
_entity.pdbx_description
1 polymer ?
#
loop_
_entity_poly.entity_id
_entity_poly.type
_entity_poly.pdbx_seq_one_letter_code
_entity_poly.pdbx_strand_id
1 'polypeptide(L)'
;MSKLEITINGKAYPCRQTMGAMLRFKQETGKEVTDIEPGSLADLCTFLWCCIVSACKSDGVEFNLSLMEFADSIGPDEMQAWSDSTTTEAQHDGDGEKKTE
;
A
#
# COMPACT_ATOMS: atom_id res chain seq x y z
N MET A 1 2.48 5.75 15.85
CA MET A 1 2.55 5.38 14.43
C MET A 1 1.42 4.41 14.18
N SER A 2 0.37 4.86 13.50
CA SER A 2 -0.75 4.00 13.13
C SER A 2 -0.21 2.97 12.15
N LYS A 3 -0.29 1.68 12.49
CA LYS A 3 0.02 0.63 11.51
C LYS A 3 -1.19 0.55 10.60
N LEU A 4 -1.04 0.93 9.34
CA LEU A 4 -2.10 0.74 8.37
C LEU A 4 -2.18 -0.77 8.08
N GLU A 5 -3.34 -1.37 8.35
CA GLU A 5 -3.62 -2.79 8.19
C GLU A 5 -4.84 -2.94 7.29
N ILE A 6 -4.79 -3.89 6.36
CA ILE A 6 -5.88 -4.18 5.44
C ILE A 6 -6.37 -5.61 5.68
N THR A 7 -7.68 -5.80 5.71
CA THR A 7 -8.28 -7.13 5.89
C THR A 7 -8.67 -7.70 4.53
N ILE A 8 -8.09 -8.84 4.18
CA ILE A 8 -8.36 -9.54 2.91
C ILE A 8 -8.83 -10.94 3.26
N ASN A 9 -10.01 -11.35 2.78
CA ASN A 9 -10.62 -12.64 3.09
C ASN A 9 -10.68 -12.95 4.61
N GLY A 10 -10.92 -11.93 5.44
CA GLY A 10 -10.99 -12.07 6.90
C GLY A 10 -9.63 -12.18 7.62
N LYS A 11 -8.50 -12.02 6.91
CA LYS A 11 -7.16 -11.96 7.50
C LYS A 11 -6.59 -10.55 7.38
N ALA A 12 -6.14 -9.99 8.51
CA ALA A 12 -5.45 -8.71 8.55
C ALA A 12 -4.00 -8.85 8.08
N TYR A 13 -3.57 -7.95 7.22
CA TYR A 13 -2.22 -7.88 6.69
C TYR A 13 -1.64 -6.48 6.92
N PRO A 14 -0.34 -6.40 7.27
CA PRO A 14 0.32 -5.12 7.39
C PRO A 14 0.43 -4.46 6.00
N CYS A 15 0.16 -3.17 5.93
CA CYS A 15 0.33 -2.37 4.73
C CYS A 15 1.22 -1.17 5.07
N ARG A 16 2.40 -1.09 4.44
CA ARG A 16 3.32 0.04 4.63
C ARG A 16 3.93 0.47 3.31
N GLN A 17 3.94 1.78 3.11
CA GLN A 17 4.70 2.40 2.03
C GLN A 17 6.18 2.25 2.37
N THR A 18 6.89 1.48 1.57
CA THR A 18 8.33 1.24 1.72
C THR A 18 9.00 1.43 0.38
N MET A 19 10.31 1.73 0.36
CA MET A 19 11.07 1.76 -0.89
C MET A 19 10.94 0.46 -1.70
N GLY A 20 10.82 -0.68 -1.00
CA GLY A 20 10.55 -1.97 -1.65
C GLY A 20 9.19 -2.03 -2.36
N ALA A 21 8.16 -1.37 -1.81
CA ALA A 21 6.85 -1.30 -2.44
C ALA A 21 6.90 -0.46 -3.72
N MET A 22 7.60 0.67 -3.68
CA MET A 22 7.76 1.55 -4.84
C MET A 22 8.54 0.86 -5.97
N LEU A 23 9.63 0.16 -5.64
CA LEU A 23 10.40 -0.60 -6.63
C LEU A 23 9.60 -1.77 -7.23
N ARG A 24 8.77 -2.46 -6.44
CA ARG A 24 7.88 -3.51 -6.96
C ARG A 24 6.83 -2.93 -7.88
N PHE A 25 6.20 -1.82 -7.51
CA PHE A 25 5.22 -1.15 -8.36
C PHE A 25 5.82 -0.83 -9.74
N LYS A 26 7.04 -0.27 -9.75
CA LYS A 26 7.77 -0.02 -10.99
C LYS A 26 8.06 -1.27 -11.81
N GLN A 27 8.36 -2.40 -11.16
CA GLN A 27 8.57 -3.68 -11.85
C GLN A 27 7.28 -4.22 -12.47
N GLU A 28 6.14 -4.06 -11.79
CA GLU A 28 4.84 -4.57 -12.26
C GLU A 28 4.23 -3.70 -13.37
N THR A 29 4.34 -2.36 -13.26
CA THR A 29 3.64 -1.43 -14.16
C THR A 29 4.55 -0.71 -15.16
N GLY A 30 5.86 -0.69 -14.91
CA GLY A 30 6.82 0.13 -15.65
C GLY A 30 6.79 1.62 -15.32
N LYS A 31 5.98 2.06 -14.35
CA LYS A 31 5.79 3.47 -13.96
C LYS A 31 6.34 3.75 -12.55
N GLU A 32 6.69 5.00 -12.25
CA GLU A 32 6.97 5.38 -10.86
C GLU A 32 5.65 5.57 -10.10
N VAL A 33 5.69 5.44 -8.76
CA VAL A 33 4.52 5.70 -7.90
C VAL A 33 4.05 7.15 -8.03
N THR A 34 4.97 8.07 -8.33
CA THR A 34 4.67 9.48 -8.58
C THR A 34 3.87 9.73 -9.86
N ASP A 35 3.85 8.77 -10.78
CA ASP A 35 3.08 8.84 -12.03
C ASP A 35 1.66 8.23 -11.91
N ILE A 36 1.25 7.82 -10.70
CA ILE A 36 -0.10 7.31 -10.48
C ILE A 36 -1.10 8.46 -10.62
N GLU A 37 -1.94 8.37 -11.66
CA GLU A 37 -2.99 9.36 -11.90
C GLU A 37 -4.15 9.21 -10.89
N PRO A 38 -4.70 10.32 -10.39
CA PRO A 38 -5.87 10.29 -9.52
C PRO A 38 -7.05 9.66 -10.26
N GLY A 39 -7.55 8.53 -9.73
CA GLY A 39 -8.62 7.75 -10.34
C GLY A 39 -8.17 6.50 -11.12
N SER A 40 -6.86 6.27 -11.26
CA SER A 40 -6.35 5.01 -11.84
C SER A 40 -6.45 3.87 -10.83
N LEU A 41 -7.63 3.24 -10.76
CA LEU A 41 -7.91 2.14 -9.82
C LEU A 41 -6.94 0.97 -10.00
N ALA A 42 -6.52 0.67 -11.23
CA ALA A 42 -5.57 -0.42 -11.50
C ALA A 42 -4.17 -0.11 -10.95
N ASP A 43 -3.68 1.11 -11.14
CA ASP A 43 -2.38 1.53 -10.60
C ASP A 43 -2.43 1.59 -9.06
N LEU A 44 -3.52 2.13 -8.47
CA LEU A 44 -3.73 2.16 -7.02
C LEU A 44 -3.80 0.75 -6.42
N CYS A 45 -4.55 -0.16 -7.04
CA CYS A 45 -4.63 -1.57 -6.65
C CYS A 45 -3.25 -2.23 -6.63
N THR A 46 -2.49 -2.03 -7.70
CA THR A 46 -1.15 -2.59 -7.86
C THR A 46 -0.20 -2.03 -6.81
N PHE A 47 -0.28 -0.72 -6.53
CA PHE A 47 0.56 -0.09 -5.51
C PHE A 47 0.21 -0.57 -4.09
N LEU A 48 -1.08 -0.71 -3.78
CA LEU A 48 -1.54 -1.30 -2.51
C LEU A 48 -1.01 -2.72 -2.31
N TRP A 49 -1.15 -3.58 -3.32
CA TRP A 49 -0.59 -4.94 -3.30
C TRP A 49 0.92 -4.92 -3.03
N CYS A 50 1.66 -4.03 -3.70
CA CYS A 50 3.10 -3.87 -3.48
C CYS A 50 3.44 -3.45 -2.04
N CYS A 51 2.62 -2.60 -1.42
CA CYS A 51 2.77 -2.19 -0.02
C CYS A 51 2.61 -3.38 0.93
N ILE A 52 1.59 -4.21 0.70
CA ILE A 52 1.33 -5.40 1.52
C ILE A 52 2.46 -6.42 1.37
N VAL A 53 2.85 -6.77 0.14
CA VAL A 53 3.94 -7.73 -0.12
C VAL A 53 5.25 -7.29 0.56
N SER A 54 5.54 -5.99 0.51
CA SER A 54 6.75 -5.43 1.12
C SER A 54 6.70 -5.44 2.63
N ALA A 55 5.58 -5.02 3.21
CA ALA A 55 5.38 -5.02 4.65
C ALA A 55 5.38 -6.45 5.21
N CYS A 56 4.65 -7.37 4.59
CA CYS A 56 4.66 -8.79 4.93
C CYS A 56 6.07 -9.38 4.90
N LYS A 57 6.87 -9.06 3.87
CA LYS A 57 8.27 -9.51 3.80
C LYS A 57 9.14 -8.90 4.92
N SER A 58 8.90 -7.65 5.30
CA SER A 58 9.63 -6.98 6.37
C SER A 58 9.26 -7.51 7.76
N ASP A 59 7.99 -7.84 7.96
CA ASP A 59 7.44 -8.29 9.24
C ASP A 59 7.44 -9.82 9.38
N GLY A 60 7.91 -10.55 8.35
CA GLY A 60 7.96 -12.02 8.35
C GLY A 60 6.58 -12.69 8.26
N VAL A 61 5.58 -11.98 7.74
CA VAL A 61 4.22 -12.48 7.56
C VAL A 61 4.10 -13.15 6.20
N GLU A 62 3.50 -14.34 6.17
CA GLU A 62 3.26 -15.05 4.92
C GLU A 62 2.09 -14.42 4.14
N PHE A 63 2.41 -13.97 2.92
CA PHE A 63 1.47 -13.42 1.95
C PHE A 63 1.72 -14.07 0.59
N ASN A 64 0.82 -14.98 0.20
CA ASN A 64 0.94 -15.82 -1.00
C ASN A 64 -0.07 -15.45 -2.11
N LEU A 65 -0.68 -14.27 -2.05
CA LEU A 65 -1.62 -13.82 -3.08
C LEU A 65 -0.86 -13.12 -4.20
N SER A 66 -1.09 -13.58 -5.43
CA SER A 66 -0.66 -12.83 -6.62
C SER A 66 -1.43 -11.51 -6.74
N LEU A 67 -0.97 -10.60 -7.61
CA LEU A 67 -1.65 -9.33 -7.85
C LEU A 67 -3.12 -9.54 -8.28
N MET A 68 -3.36 -10.50 -9.17
CA MET A 68 -4.71 -10.83 -9.63
C MET A 68 -5.56 -11.43 -8.50
N GLU A 69 -5.04 -12.42 -7.75
CA GLU A 69 -5.80 -13.00 -6.65
C GLU A 69 -6.12 -12.01 -5.53
N PHE A 70 -5.23 -11.05 -5.30
CA PHE A 70 -5.49 -9.93 -4.42
C PHE A 70 -6.62 -9.04 -4.98
N ALA A 71 -6.54 -8.65 -6.25
CA ALA A 71 -7.57 -7.83 -6.90
C ALA A 71 -8.94 -8.52 -6.92
N ASP A 72 -9.00 -9.84 -7.11
CA ASP A 72 -10.22 -10.65 -7.02
C ASP A 72 -10.78 -10.73 -5.59
N SER A 73 -9.94 -10.49 -4.57
CA SER A 73 -10.30 -10.56 -3.15
C SER A 73 -10.71 -9.22 -2.55
N ILE A 74 -10.48 -8.09 -3.23
CA ILE A 74 -10.82 -6.76 -2.74
C ILE A 74 -11.89 -6.08 -3.61
N GLY A 75 -12.81 -5.38 -2.95
CA GLY A 75 -13.82 -4.58 -3.62
C GLY A 75 -13.38 -3.12 -3.82
N PRO A 76 -14.13 -2.34 -4.63
CA PRO A 76 -13.89 -0.91 -4.80
C PRO A 76 -14.03 -0.12 -3.49
N ASP A 77 -14.94 -0.52 -2.59
CA ASP A 77 -15.11 0.13 -1.27
C ASP A 77 -13.86 0.00 -0.39
N GLU A 78 -13.25 -1.18 -0.34
CA GLU A 78 -12.01 -1.43 0.43
C GLU A 78 -10.84 -0.61 -0.14
N MET A 79 -10.77 -0.52 -1.47
CA MET A 79 -9.75 0.29 -2.15
C MET A 79 -9.93 1.78 -1.88
N GLN A 80 -11.17 2.26 -1.81
CA GLN A 80 -11.47 3.66 -1.47
C GLN A 80 -11.14 3.95 -0.01
N ALA A 81 -11.49 3.06 0.91
CA ALA A 81 -11.15 3.18 2.33
C ALA A 81 -9.63 3.24 2.56
N TRP A 82 -8.89 2.39 1.84
CA TRP A 82 -7.43 2.43 1.86
C TRP A 82 -6.87 3.74 1.28
N SER A 83 -7.41 4.19 0.15
CA SER A 83 -6.96 5.42 -0.53
C SER A 83 -7.20 6.67 0.33
N ASP A 84 -8.33 6.74 1.04
CA ASP A 84 -8.63 7.81 2.01
C ASP A 84 -7.65 7.79 3.19
N SER A 85 -7.36 6.59 3.70
CA SER A 85 -6.41 6.39 4.81
C SER A 85 -4.97 6.75 4.41
N THR A 86 -4.52 6.38 3.20
CA THR A 86 -3.16 6.65 2.72
C THR A 86 -2.96 8.07 2.20
N THR A 87 -3.97 8.71 1.63
CA THR A 87 -3.91 10.15 1.28
C THR A 87 -3.74 11.00 2.54
N THR A 88 -4.38 10.58 3.63
CA THR A 88 -4.24 11.23 4.95
C THR A 88 -2.84 11.02 5.56
N GLU A 89 -2.21 9.85 5.34
CA GLU A 89 -0.85 9.57 5.85
C GLU A 89 0.29 10.09 4.95
N ALA A 90 0.09 10.27 3.64
CA ALA A 90 1.07 10.90 2.74
C ALA A 90 1.33 12.37 3.10
N GLN A 91 0.45 13.01 3.88
CA GLN A 91 0.68 14.32 4.49
C GLN A 91 1.46 14.25 5.82
N HIS A 92 1.72 13.06 6.36
CA HIS A 92 2.32 12.88 7.69
C HIS A 92 3.70 12.18 7.67
N ASP A 93 4.26 11.86 6.50
CA ASP A 93 5.69 11.50 6.33
C ASP A 93 6.52 12.70 5.81
N GLY A 94 6.12 13.89 6.25
CA GLY A 94 6.84 15.15 6.07
C GLY A 94 7.11 15.89 7.39
N ASP A 95 6.78 15.31 8.56
CA ASP A 95 7.16 15.87 9.85
C ASP A 95 8.45 15.19 10.33
N GLY A 96 9.55 15.63 9.72
CA GLY A 96 10.86 15.48 10.31
C GLY A 96 10.87 16.21 11.65
N GLU A 97 10.88 15.43 12.72
CA GLU A 97 11.11 15.86 14.10
C GLU A 97 12.08 17.06 14.19
N LYS A 98 11.61 18.17 14.75
CA LYS A 98 12.47 19.04 15.55
C LYS A 98 11.85 19.29 16.91
N LYS A 99 12.24 18.42 17.84
CA LYS A 99 12.08 18.58 19.29
C LYS A 99 12.76 19.87 19.76
N THR A 100 12.02 20.62 20.58
CA THR A 100 12.42 21.26 21.85
C THR A 100 13.76 22.01 21.92
N GLU A 101 13.69 23.33 22.11
CA GLU A 101 14.08 24.01 23.38
C GLU A 101 13.40 25.39 23.48
#